data_AF-A4EGS6-F1
#
_entry.id   AF-A4EGS6-F1
#
_cell.length_a   1.000
_cell.length_b   1.000
_cell.length_c   1.000
_cell.angle_alpha   90.00
_cell.angle_beta   90.00
_cell.angle_gamma   90.00
#
_symmetry.space_group_name_H-M   'P 1'
#
loop_
_entity.id
_entity.type
_entity.pdbx_description
1 polymer ?
#
loop_
_entity_poly.entity_id
_entity_poly.type
_entity_poly.pdbx_seq_one_letter_code
_entity_poly.pdbx_strand_id
1 'polypeptide(L)'
;MTISHRFEELSAHVRLDNGAVINPGDTVQVQGPEIMAAFGEMIEEQRTAVITRASKIEQMWTRATGDFEFMELCEFSFSEEVMS
;
A
#
# COMPACT_ATOMS: atom_id res chain seq x y z
N MET A 1 6.30 -7.63 3.57
CA MET A 1 6.26 -6.23 3.08
C MET A 1 7.67 -5.71 3.03
N THR A 2 8.00 -4.93 2.01
CA THR A 2 9.35 -4.39 1.78
C THR A 2 9.25 -2.88 1.60
N ILE A 3 10.06 -2.12 2.33
CA ILE A 3 10.22 -0.68 2.13
C ILE A 3 11.66 -0.43 1.72
N SER A 4 11.86 0.21 0.57
CA SER A 4 13.16 0.65 0.09
C SER A 4 13.23 2.17 0.11
N HIS A 5 14.30 2.72 0.67
CA HIS A 5 14.65 4.12 0.56
C HIS A 5 16.11 4.21 0.10
N ARG A 6 16.36 3.84 -1.15
CA ARG A 6 17.69 3.85 -1.77
C ARG A 6 17.72 4.82 -2.94
N PHE A 7 18.92 5.19 -3.35
CA PHE A 7 19.10 6.08 -4.50
C PHE A 7 18.44 5.53 -5.78
N GLU A 8 18.49 4.21 -5.96
CA GLU A 8 17.93 3.51 -7.10
C GLU A 8 16.41 3.25 -6.97
N GLU A 9 15.88 3.24 -5.75
CA GLU A 9 14.51 2.80 -5.47
C GLU A 9 13.95 3.39 -4.17
N LEU A 10 12.88 4.18 -4.30
CA LEU A 10 11.99 4.59 -3.22
C LEU A 10 10.64 3.87 -3.40
N SER A 11 10.35 2.85 -2.59
CA SER A 11 9.17 2.01 -2.79
C SER A 11 8.64 1.39 -1.49
N ALA A 12 7.34 1.10 -1.48
CA ALA A 12 6.69 0.28 -0.47
C ALA A 12 5.90 -0.84 -1.16
N HIS A 13 6.40 -2.07 -1.05
CA HIS A 13 5.80 -3.25 -1.67
C HIS A 13 5.17 -4.17 -0.62
N VAL A 14 3.89 -4.49 -0.80
CA VAL A 14 3.16 -5.43 0.05
C VAL A 14 2.88 -6.70 -0.73
N ARG A 15 3.29 -7.84 -0.18
CA ARG A 15 2.96 -9.17 -0.67
C ARG A 15 2.09 -9.88 0.37
N LEU A 16 1.06 -10.58 -0.11
CA LEU A 16 0.16 -11.38 0.73
C LEU A 16 0.58 -12.85 0.63
N ASP A 17 1.19 -13.38 1.68
CA ASP A 17 1.83 -14.70 1.66
C ASP A 17 0.85 -15.87 1.84
N ASN A 18 -0.42 -15.58 2.14
CA ASN A 18 -1.48 -16.59 2.33
C ASN A 18 -2.28 -16.90 1.06
N GLY A 19 -1.87 -16.39 -0.10
CA GLY A 19 -2.58 -16.59 -1.37
C GLY A 19 -3.90 -15.82 -1.49
N ALA A 20 -4.14 -14.84 -0.62
CA ALA A 20 -5.31 -13.97 -0.74
C ALA A 20 -5.24 -13.16 -2.05
N VAL A 21 -6.32 -13.22 -2.82
CA VAL A 21 -6.51 -12.42 -4.05
C VAL A 21 -7.25 -11.13 -3.71
N ILE A 22 -6.83 -10.02 -4.32
CA ILE A 22 -7.48 -8.70 -4.22
C ILE A 22 -8.39 -8.51 -5.43
N ASN A 23 -9.65 -8.11 -5.20
CA ASN A 23 -10.61 -7.80 -6.25
C ASN A 23 -10.77 -6.27 -6.40
N PRO A 24 -11.31 -5.79 -7.54
CA PRO A 24 -11.62 -4.37 -7.71
C PRO A 24 -12.49 -3.83 -6.57
N GLY A 25 -12.11 -2.69 -5.99
CA GLY A 25 -12.81 -2.07 -4.87
C GLY A 25 -12.44 -2.63 -3.49
N ASP A 26 -11.70 -3.75 -3.40
CA ASP A 26 -11.20 -4.22 -2.10
C ASP A 26 -10.15 -3.23 -1.55
N THR A 27 -10.17 -2.99 -0.23
CA THR A 27 -9.16 -2.17 0.45
C THR A 27 -8.24 -3.05 1.28
N VAL A 28 -6.93 -2.79 1.23
CA VAL A 28 -5.92 -3.49 2.02
C VAL A 28 -5.30 -2.53 3.02
N GLN A 29 -5.36 -2.88 4.30
CA GLN A 29 -4.75 -2.11 5.39
C GLN A 29 -3.70 -2.95 6.13
N VAL A 30 -2.44 -2.55 6.03
CA VAL A 30 -1.35 -3.13 6.82
C VAL A 30 -1.44 -2.60 8.24
N GLN A 31 -1.40 -3.50 9.22
CA GLN A 31 -1.55 -3.15 10.63
C GLN A 31 -0.20 -2.76 11.26
N GLY A 32 -0.26 -2.04 12.38
CA GLY A 32 0.90 -1.67 13.19
C GLY A 32 1.37 -0.23 12.98
N PRO A 33 2.47 0.16 13.65
CA PRO A 33 3.00 1.52 13.58
C PRO A 33 3.60 1.81 12.19
N GLU A 34 3.80 3.09 11.91
CA GLU A 34 4.53 3.54 10.73
C GLU A 34 5.92 2.88 10.63
N ILE A 35 6.37 2.61 9.40
CA ILE A 35 7.69 2.07 9.12
C ILE A 35 8.39 3.01 8.15
N MET A 36 9.62 3.38 8.49
CA MET A 36 10.44 4.30 7.71
C MET A 36 11.82 3.69 7.53
N ALA A 37 12.23 3.50 6.27
CA ALA A 37 13.61 3.15 5.95
C ALA A 37 14.45 4.43 5.87
N ALA A 38 15.62 4.44 6.52
CA ALA A 38 16.58 5.52 6.34
C ALA A 38 17.15 5.50 4.92
N PHE A 39 17.67 6.64 4.46
CA PHE A 39 18.28 6.72 3.14
C PHE A 39 19.48 5.76 3.02
N GLY A 40 19.47 4.93 1.98
CA GLY A 40 20.40 3.83 1.76
C GLY A 40 19.91 2.46 2.25
N GLU A 41 18.80 2.39 2.98
CA GLU A 41 18.31 1.17 3.61
C GLU A 41 17.11 0.53 2.89
N MET A 42 16.94 -0.76 3.16
CA MET A 42 15.74 -1.53 2.80
C MET A 42 15.32 -2.34 4.02
N ILE A 43 14.05 -2.23 4.38
CA ILE A 43 13.45 -2.95 5.51
C ILE A 43 12.49 -3.98 4.95
N GLU A 44 12.57 -5.21 5.45
CA GLU A 44 11.61 -6.27 5.19
C GLU A 44 10.94 -6.70 6.49
N GLU A 45 9.60 -6.65 6.53
CA GLU A 45 8.82 -7.00 7.70
C GLU A 45 7.59 -7.83 7.32
N GLN A 46 7.24 -8.78 8.19
CA GLN A 46 6.03 -9.59 8.10
C GLN A 46 4.96 -9.01 9.01
N ARG A 47 3.82 -8.61 8.42
CA ARG A 47 2.74 -7.94 9.14
C ARG A 47 1.37 -8.45 8.75
N THR A 48 0.45 -8.36 9.70
CA THR A 48 -0.97 -8.63 9.45
C THR A 48 -1.56 -7.55 8.57
N ALA A 49 -2.25 -7.95 7.50
CA ALA A 49 -3.04 -7.06 6.67
C ALA A 49 -4.53 -7.44 6.79
N VAL A 50 -5.39 -6.42 6.89
CA VAL A 50 -6.85 -6.58 6.85
C VAL A 50 -7.31 -6.23 5.45
N ILE A 51 -8.11 -7.12 4.84
CA ILE A 51 -8.71 -6.90 3.53
C ILE A 51 -10.19 -6.68 3.72
N THR A 52 -10.65 -5.47 3.42
CA THR A 52 -12.07 -5.12 3.39
C THR A 52 -12.61 -5.41 2.00
N ARG A 53 -13.61 -6.30 1.90
CA ARG A 53 -14.15 -6.75 0.62
C ARG A 53 -15.23 -5.81 0.11
N ALA A 54 -15.11 -5.37 -1.14
CA ALA A 54 -16.17 -4.62 -1.80
C ALA A 54 -17.39 -5.50 -2.08
N SER A 55 -18.59 -4.92 -2.01
CA SER A 55 -19.83 -5.61 -2.37
C SER A 55 -19.85 -5.94 -3.87
N LYS A 56 -20.65 -6.93 -4.30
CA LYS A 56 -20.75 -7.30 -5.73
C LYS A 56 -21.22 -6.13 -6.62
N ILE A 57 -22.02 -5.22 -6.08
CA ILE A 57 -22.50 -4.03 -6.79
C ILE A 57 -21.34 -3.04 -6.95
N GLU A 58 -20.60 -2.76 -5.88
CA GLU A 58 -19.38 -1.94 -5.96
C GLU A 58 -18.36 -2.55 -6.90
N GLN A 59 -18.07 -3.85 -6.81
CA GLN A 59 -17.13 -4.51 -7.72
C GLN A 59 -17.55 -4.36 -9.20
N MET A 60 -18.84 -4.48 -9.50
CA MET A 60 -19.36 -4.31 -10.86
C MET A 60 -19.29 -2.85 -11.30
N TRP A 61 -19.58 -1.91 -10.40
CA TRP A 61 -19.45 -0.48 -10.63
C TRP A 61 -17.98 -0.09 -10.85
N THR A 62 -17.08 -0.43 -9.94
CA THR A 62 -15.62 -0.24 -10.07
C THR A 62 -15.06 -0.90 -11.33
N ARG A 63 -15.61 -2.02 -11.81
CA ARG A 63 -15.21 -2.57 -13.12
C ARG A 63 -15.71 -1.74 -14.30
N ALA A 64 -16.88 -1.12 -14.18
CA ALA A 64 -17.50 -0.30 -15.23
C ALA A 64 -16.97 1.14 -15.24
N THR A 65 -16.56 1.68 -14.10
CA THR A 65 -16.07 3.05 -13.91
C THR A 65 -14.61 3.14 -13.50
N GLY A 66 -13.95 2.03 -13.21
CA GLY A 66 -12.55 2.01 -12.71
C GLY A 66 -11.53 2.47 -13.74
N ASP A 67 -11.86 2.47 -15.04
CA ASP A 67 -11.03 3.14 -16.06
C ASP A 67 -11.06 4.69 -15.92
N PHE A 68 -12.01 5.25 -15.17
CA PHE A 68 -12.14 6.68 -14.90
C PHE A 68 -11.62 7.10 -13.51
N GLU A 69 -11.60 6.18 -12.54
CA GLU A 69 -11.01 6.43 -11.22
C GLU A 69 -9.52 6.07 -11.26
N PHE A 70 -8.68 7.10 -11.33
CA PHE A 70 -7.25 7.00 -11.05
C PHE A 70 -7.03 6.14 -9.80
N MET A 71 -6.37 4.98 -9.96
CA MET A 71 -5.82 4.25 -8.81
C MET A 71 -4.64 5.07 -8.30
N GLU A 72 -4.93 6.04 -7.44
CA GLU A 72 -3.88 6.80 -6.77
C GLU A 72 -3.09 5.81 -5.90
N LEU A 73 -1.83 5.58 -6.26
CA LEU A 73 -0.82 5.26 -5.27
C LEU A 73 -0.82 6.43 -4.29
N CYS A 74 -1.46 6.28 -3.13
CA CYS A 74 -1.29 7.24 -2.04
C CYS A 74 0.14 7.05 -1.49
N GLU A 75 1.10 7.69 -2.15
CA GLU A 75 2.42 7.94 -1.62
C GLU A 75 2.28 8.99 -0.52
N PHE A 76 2.27 8.54 0.73
CA PHE A 76 2.44 9.46 1.85
C PHE A 76 3.92 9.83 1.92
N SER A 77 4.25 10.96 1.27
CA SER A 77 5.50 11.68 1.51
C SER A 77 5.43 12.35 2.89
N PHE A 78 6.41 12.09 3.72
CA PHE A 78 6.57 12.74 5.01
C PHE A 78 7.34 14.03 4.81
N SER A 79 6.69 15.17 5.07
CA SER A 79 7.39 16.45 5.15
C SER A 79 8.28 16.45 6.39
N GLU A 80 9.58 16.64 6.20
CA GLU A 80 10.49 16.94 7.29
C GLU A 80 10.02 18.22 8.01
N GLU A 81 9.46 18.09 9.21
CA GLU A 81 9.56 19.16 10.18
C GLU A 81 10.90 18.97 10.89
N VAL A 82 11.97 19.49 10.26
CA VAL A 82 13.22 19.76 10.96
C VAL A 82 12.92 20.86 11.98
N MET A 83 12.54 20.47 13.20
CA MET A 83 12.60 21.37 14.34
C MET A 83 13.99 21.29 14.97
N SER A 84 14.66 22.44 14.88
CA SER A 84 15.89 22.86 15.55
C SER A 84 15.97 22.50 17.03
#